data_AF-A0A9P9T2W0-F1
#
_entry.id   AF-A0A9P9T2W0-F1
#
_cell.length_a   1.000
_cell.length_b   1.000
_cell.length_c   1.000
_cell.angle_alpha   90.00
_cell.angle_beta   90.00
_cell.angle_gamma   90.00
#
_symmetry.space_group_name_H-M   'P 1'
#
loop_
_entity.id
_entity.type
_entity.pdbx_description
1 polymer ?
#
loop_
_entity_poly.entity_id
_entity_poly.type
_entity_poly.pdbx_seq_one_letter_code
_entity_poly.pdbx_strand_id
1 'polypeptide(L)'
;MIPLIQKASNVCAHCRIRKQRCDRMLPRCQRCAVKNQDCDYALPVQFGLPGAEPLVCRRPCGHADLSSYGATELVQAVKACIDAPHHPDPATDLMGLVSDVLSAIGFNLAHAFTEFGPCIQQWCPIIVQDHLLSNCDYKVTEPVSTQEGPKDPILWLSLWLVLRKPCSPAEQMGTSELYTMLKQVHALLQSAPKLELSVLQVGLILAVYEMGHGLRQQAFQTVGSCTATLQFLELNAAQPQNSELEGNLTWLKASVAMLDRQLPLSMTADCLPLTLSSRHAISLALRKTLGSGLPPMSTRQSATSPRKVFIRTGAAIAAGHALEYVYSRQHGSDPDQSYDHADAVVNRCISMLIVKPDSLFLLHCDAAPMTFCSHIILQSTHIQHLRNAGLCGQLPADPSPEYSKALIALDFSRSMSWEMVRIAVQLIKSEASISRMTLAGLCSVMRAGLAVLETRQLVDREYVIQQGELESYIRILKWFAARWQIGNEYLERLENIIGHL
;
A
#
# COMPACT_ATOMS: atom_id res chain seq x y z
N MET A 1 -51.08 -24.24 -28.26
CA MET A 1 -49.67 -24.61 -28.05
C MET A 1 -48.82 -23.47 -28.60
N ILE A 2 -48.24 -22.62 -27.76
CA ILE A 2 -47.44 -21.45 -28.20
C ILE A 2 -46.03 -21.95 -28.52
N PRO A 3 -45.47 -21.70 -29.71
CA PRO A 3 -44.13 -22.17 -30.03
C PRO A 3 -43.09 -21.40 -29.21
N LEU A 4 -42.33 -22.12 -28.38
CA LEU A 4 -41.17 -21.60 -27.67
C LEU A 4 -40.05 -21.32 -28.67
N ILE A 5 -39.91 -20.07 -29.11
CA ILE A 5 -38.79 -19.62 -29.94
C ILE A 5 -37.57 -19.48 -29.04
N GLN A 6 -36.63 -20.42 -29.12
CA GLN A 6 -35.33 -20.30 -28.45
C GLN A 6 -34.41 -19.35 -29.22
N LYS A 7 -33.85 -18.37 -28.52
CA LYS A 7 -32.87 -17.42 -29.05
C LYS A 7 -31.52 -17.56 -28.35
N ALA A 8 -30.45 -17.41 -29.11
CA ALA A 8 -29.09 -17.33 -28.58
C ALA A 8 -28.85 -15.99 -27.88
N SER A 9 -28.01 -15.99 -26.84
CA SER A 9 -27.58 -14.78 -26.13
C SER A 9 -26.81 -13.82 -27.04
N ASN A 10 -25.99 -14.36 -27.93
CA ASN A 10 -25.09 -13.61 -28.81
C ASN A 10 -25.53 -13.63 -30.29
N VAL A 11 -25.02 -12.67 -31.06
CA VAL A 11 -25.10 -12.69 -32.53
C VAL A 11 -24.20 -13.82 -33.06
N CYS A 12 -24.65 -14.60 -34.05
CA CYS A 12 -23.83 -15.67 -34.60
C CYS A 12 -22.54 -15.12 -35.25
N ALA A 13 -21.49 -15.93 -35.26
CA ALA A 13 -20.17 -15.54 -35.76
C ALA A 13 -20.23 -14.96 -37.19
N HIS A 14 -20.99 -15.58 -38.10
CA HIS A 14 -21.13 -15.14 -39.49
C HIS A 14 -21.74 -13.74 -39.64
N CYS A 15 -22.82 -13.45 -38.92
CA CYS A 15 -23.47 -12.14 -38.98
C CYS A 15 -22.62 -11.08 -38.28
N ARG A 16 -21.90 -11.45 -37.21
CA ARG A 16 -20.99 -10.56 -36.49
C ARG A 16 -19.82 -10.11 -37.37
N ILE A 17 -19.11 -11.06 -38.01
CA ILE A 17 -17.96 -10.77 -38.90
C ILE A 17 -18.35 -9.84 -40.04
N ARG A 18 -19.54 -10.05 -40.63
CA ARG A 18 -20.01 -9.27 -41.78
C ARG A 18 -20.74 -7.98 -41.39
N LYS A 19 -20.79 -7.64 -40.09
CA LYS A 19 -21.53 -6.51 -39.52
C LYS A 19 -22.99 -6.44 -40.00
N GLN A 20 -23.68 -7.58 -39.96
CA GLN A 20 -25.04 -7.75 -40.47
C GLN A 20 -26.04 -8.02 -39.34
N ARG A 21 -27.30 -7.62 -39.54
CA ARG A 21 -28.40 -7.89 -38.59
C ARG A 21 -28.64 -9.41 -38.46
N CYS A 22 -28.73 -9.87 -37.21
CA CYS A 22 -28.97 -11.26 -36.83
C CYS A 22 -30.15 -11.34 -35.84
N ASP A 23 -31.12 -12.19 -36.14
CA ASP A 23 -32.33 -12.46 -35.33
C ASP A 23 -32.09 -13.45 -34.17
N ARG A 24 -30.92 -14.12 -34.16
CA ARG A 24 -30.43 -15.01 -33.08
C ARG A 24 -31.29 -16.25 -32.84
N MET A 25 -32.12 -16.66 -33.81
CA MET A 25 -32.90 -17.89 -33.69
C MET A 25 -32.00 -19.13 -33.66
N LEU A 26 -32.32 -20.10 -32.79
CA LEU A 26 -31.67 -21.41 -32.75
C LEU A 26 -32.44 -22.43 -33.59
N PRO A 27 -31.76 -23.39 -34.26
CA PRO A 27 -30.30 -23.56 -34.32
C PRO A 27 -29.61 -22.61 -35.31
N ARG A 28 -30.37 -21.94 -36.19
CA ARG A 28 -29.83 -21.04 -37.23
C ARG A 28 -30.67 -19.77 -37.35
N CYS A 29 -29.97 -18.65 -37.52
CA CYS A 29 -30.55 -17.34 -37.79
C CYS A 29 -31.20 -17.32 -39.20
N GLN A 30 -32.30 -16.58 -39.39
CA GLN A 30 -33.06 -16.60 -40.66
C GLN A 30 -32.19 -16.21 -41.86
N ARG A 31 -31.24 -15.28 -41.66
CA ARG A 31 -30.32 -14.83 -42.72
C ARG A 31 -29.33 -15.92 -43.14
N CYS A 32 -28.81 -16.67 -42.18
CA CYS A 32 -27.90 -17.78 -42.43
C CYS A 32 -28.65 -19.00 -43.01
N ALA A 33 -29.90 -19.21 -42.61
CA ALA A 33 -30.77 -20.23 -43.19
C ALA A 33 -31.00 -19.99 -44.69
N VAL A 34 -31.35 -18.76 -45.10
CA VAL A 34 -31.56 -18.40 -46.53
C VAL A 34 -30.31 -18.63 -47.38
N LYS A 35 -29.12 -18.47 -46.80
CA LYS A 35 -27.84 -18.65 -47.51
C LYS A 35 -27.25 -20.06 -47.38
N ASN A 36 -28.00 -20.98 -46.79
CA ASN A 36 -27.56 -22.32 -46.44
C ASN A 36 -26.21 -22.38 -45.68
N GLN A 37 -25.98 -21.43 -44.75
CA GLN A 37 -24.83 -21.41 -43.84
C GLN A 37 -25.25 -21.74 -42.40
N ASP A 38 -24.49 -22.58 -41.70
CA ASP A 38 -24.75 -22.89 -40.30
C ASP A 38 -24.37 -21.73 -39.37
N CYS A 39 -25.05 -21.61 -38.24
CA CYS A 39 -24.75 -20.56 -37.26
C CYS A 39 -23.91 -21.13 -36.13
N ASP A 40 -22.77 -20.50 -35.90
CA ASP A 40 -21.97 -20.69 -34.68
C ASP A 40 -22.31 -19.60 -33.66
N TYR A 41 -22.79 -20.02 -32.49
CA TYR A 41 -23.14 -19.18 -31.36
C TYR A 41 -22.21 -19.38 -30.15
N ALA A 42 -21.16 -20.20 -30.28
CA ALA A 42 -20.16 -20.35 -29.23
C ALA A 42 -19.56 -18.97 -28.87
N LEU A 43 -19.30 -18.75 -27.58
CA LEU A 43 -18.54 -17.59 -27.13
C LEU A 43 -17.23 -17.54 -27.93
N PRO A 44 -16.81 -16.36 -28.43
CA PRO A 44 -15.62 -16.30 -29.26
C PRO A 44 -14.42 -16.75 -28.43
N VAL A 45 -13.91 -17.95 -28.72
CA VAL A 45 -12.47 -18.14 -28.72
C VAL A 45 -11.97 -17.08 -29.71
N GLN A 46 -11.16 -16.15 -29.23
CA GLN A 46 -10.49 -15.19 -30.07
C GLN A 46 -9.60 -15.96 -31.04
N PHE A 47 -10.13 -16.35 -32.19
CA PHE A 47 -9.32 -16.75 -33.33
C PHE A 47 -8.67 -15.48 -33.87
N GLY A 48 -7.61 -15.04 -33.18
CA GLY A 48 -6.61 -14.15 -33.75
C GLY A 48 -5.95 -14.84 -34.95
N LEU A 49 -5.34 -14.04 -35.82
CA LEU A 49 -4.42 -14.55 -36.83
C LEU A 49 -3.43 -15.54 -36.19
N PRO A 50 -3.07 -16.65 -36.86
CA PRO A 50 -2.03 -17.54 -36.35
C PRO A 50 -0.72 -16.74 -36.25
N GLY A 51 -0.34 -16.33 -35.03
CA GLY A 51 0.96 -15.69 -34.77
C GLY A 51 1.00 -14.45 -33.86
N ALA A 52 -0.13 -13.87 -33.41
CA ALA A 52 -0.08 -12.76 -32.46
C ALA A 52 -0.03 -13.27 -31.01
N GLU A 53 1.11 -13.10 -30.33
CA GLU A 53 1.24 -13.43 -28.91
C GLU A 53 0.29 -12.57 -28.06
N PRO A 54 -0.41 -13.13 -27.06
CA PRO A 54 -1.36 -12.38 -26.26
C PRO A 54 -0.63 -11.35 -25.38
N LEU A 55 -1.21 -10.16 -25.16
CA LEU A 55 -0.65 -9.14 -24.25
C LEU A 55 -0.69 -9.56 -22.77
N VAL A 56 -1.61 -10.46 -22.43
CA VAL A 56 -1.90 -10.88 -21.06
C VAL A 56 -1.97 -12.40 -21.01
N CYS A 57 -1.36 -12.98 -19.97
CA CYS A 57 -1.44 -14.40 -19.67
C CYS A 57 -2.36 -14.64 -18.47
N ARG A 58 -3.12 -15.74 -18.49
CA ARG A 58 -3.91 -16.19 -17.33
C ARG A 58 -3.28 -17.41 -16.71
N ARG A 59 -3.06 -17.36 -15.39
CA ARG A 59 -2.58 -18.50 -14.61
C ARG A 59 -3.71 -19.52 -14.39
N PRO A 60 -3.38 -20.77 -14.02
CA PRO A 60 -4.40 -21.80 -13.73
C PRO A 60 -5.39 -21.39 -12.63
N CYS A 61 -4.97 -20.53 -11.69
CA CYS A 61 -5.83 -19.91 -10.67
C CYS A 61 -6.80 -18.83 -11.22
N GLY A 62 -6.88 -18.63 -12.54
CA GLY A 62 -7.76 -17.66 -13.20
C GLY A 62 -7.26 -16.20 -13.19
N HIS A 63 -6.22 -15.90 -12.41
CA HIS A 63 -5.66 -14.56 -12.31
C HIS A 63 -4.82 -14.21 -13.54
N ALA A 64 -4.83 -12.94 -13.90
CA ALA A 64 -4.11 -12.42 -15.04
C ALA A 64 -2.78 -11.76 -14.64
N ASP A 65 -1.81 -11.86 -15.53
CA ASP A 65 -0.52 -11.17 -15.49
C ASP A 65 -0.19 -10.69 -16.91
N LEU A 66 0.80 -9.81 -17.06
CA LEU A 66 1.33 -9.52 -18.39
C LEU A 66 2.01 -10.76 -18.98
N SER A 67 1.95 -10.89 -20.30
CA SER A 67 2.88 -11.76 -21.01
C SER A 67 4.22 -11.04 -21.21
N SER A 68 5.29 -11.79 -21.48
CA SER A 68 6.59 -11.18 -21.82
C SER A 68 6.50 -10.30 -23.07
N TYR A 69 5.64 -10.66 -24.05
CA TYR A 69 5.33 -9.84 -25.20
C TYR A 69 4.65 -8.53 -24.80
N GLY A 70 3.56 -8.59 -24.04
CA GLY A 70 2.83 -7.41 -23.58
C GLY A 70 3.70 -6.48 -22.73
N ALA A 71 4.58 -7.04 -21.90
CA ALA A 71 5.56 -6.26 -21.15
C ALA A 71 6.52 -5.50 -22.08
N THR A 72 7.05 -6.17 -23.11
CA THR A 72 7.97 -5.58 -24.09
C THR A 72 7.30 -4.46 -24.89
N GLU A 73 6.08 -4.70 -25.39
CA GLU A 73 5.32 -3.71 -26.16
C GLU A 73 5.03 -2.45 -25.33
N LEU A 74 4.65 -2.61 -24.05
CA LEU A 74 4.40 -1.48 -23.15
C LEU A 74 5.66 -0.65 -22.91
N VAL A 75 6.80 -1.30 -22.65
CA VAL A 75 8.08 -0.59 -22.45
C VAL A 75 8.47 0.19 -23.69
N GLN A 76 8.30 -0.39 -24.88
CA GLN A 76 8.58 0.27 -26.15
C GLN A 76 7.64 1.46 -26.39
N ALA A 77 6.35 1.31 -26.11
CA ALA A 77 5.37 2.39 -26.24
C ALA A 77 5.70 3.57 -25.30
N VAL A 78 6.07 3.31 -24.04
CA VAL A 78 6.52 4.36 -23.12
C VAL A 78 7.77 5.06 -23.65
N LYS A 79 8.75 4.29 -24.15
CA LYS A 79 9.97 4.87 -24.72
C LYS A 79 9.67 5.78 -25.91
N ALA A 80 8.79 5.36 -26.81
CA ALA A 80 8.37 6.17 -27.95
C ALA A 80 7.74 7.50 -27.52
N CYS A 81 6.93 7.51 -26.45
CA CYS A 81 6.39 8.75 -25.87
C CYS A 81 7.48 9.68 -25.34
N ILE A 82 8.53 9.14 -24.71
CA ILE A 82 9.66 9.91 -24.19
C ILE A 82 10.49 10.50 -25.33
N ASP A 83 10.74 9.72 -26.39
CA ASP A 83 11.57 10.11 -27.53
C ASP A 83 10.86 11.16 -28.43
N ALA A 84 9.51 11.17 -28.44
CA ALA A 84 8.69 12.03 -29.30
C ALA A 84 7.59 12.80 -28.53
N PRO A 85 7.94 13.67 -27.56
CA PRO A 85 6.98 14.25 -26.60
C PRO A 85 5.97 15.24 -27.21
N HIS A 86 6.22 15.72 -28.43
CA HIS A 86 5.33 16.64 -29.15
C HIS A 86 4.42 15.94 -30.16
N HIS A 87 4.57 14.63 -30.35
CA HIS A 87 3.73 13.85 -31.26
C HIS A 87 2.56 13.21 -30.50
N PRO A 88 1.30 13.40 -30.94
CA PRO A 88 0.15 12.83 -30.26
C PRO A 88 -0.01 11.32 -30.51
N ASP A 89 0.58 10.78 -31.59
CA ASP A 89 0.39 9.39 -32.00
C ASP A 89 0.93 8.40 -30.95
N PRO A 90 2.19 8.52 -30.44
CA PRO A 90 2.71 7.58 -29.44
C PRO A 90 1.91 7.57 -28.14
N ALA A 91 1.45 8.74 -27.68
CA ALA A 91 0.62 8.84 -26.49
C ALA A 91 -0.75 8.18 -26.68
N THR A 92 -1.34 8.34 -27.88
CA THR A 92 -2.60 7.69 -28.25
C THR A 92 -2.45 6.18 -28.33
N ASP A 93 -1.35 5.70 -28.91
CA ASP A 93 -1.01 4.29 -29.04
C ASP A 93 -0.80 3.65 -27.66
N LEU A 94 -0.07 4.31 -26.75
CA LEU A 94 0.12 3.85 -25.38
C LEU A 94 -1.22 3.73 -24.64
N MET A 95 -2.09 4.75 -24.75
CA MET A 95 -3.43 4.71 -24.17
C MET A 95 -4.26 3.55 -24.73
N GLY A 96 -4.21 3.31 -26.04
CA GLY A 96 -4.86 2.19 -26.70
C GLY A 96 -4.36 0.84 -26.17
N LEU A 97 -3.05 0.65 -26.14
CA LEU A 97 -2.41 -0.58 -25.66
C LEU A 97 -2.76 -0.88 -24.20
N VAL A 98 -2.72 0.13 -23.32
CA VAL A 98 -3.11 -0.02 -21.91
C VAL A 98 -4.60 -0.34 -21.79
N SER A 99 -5.45 0.30 -22.61
CA SER A 99 -6.89 0.02 -22.64
C SER A 99 -7.17 -1.43 -23.04
N ASP A 100 -6.44 -1.96 -24.02
CA ASP A 100 -6.56 -3.35 -24.47
C ASP A 100 -6.13 -4.33 -23.38
N VAL A 101 -5.00 -4.06 -22.70
CA VAL A 101 -4.53 -4.86 -21.55
C VAL A 101 -5.58 -4.89 -20.43
N LEU A 102 -6.06 -3.71 -20.00
CA LEU A 102 -7.02 -3.59 -18.91
C LEU A 102 -8.39 -4.20 -19.27
N SER A 103 -8.81 -4.07 -20.53
CA SER A 103 -10.03 -4.70 -21.04
C SER A 103 -9.91 -6.23 -21.07
N ALA A 104 -8.75 -6.77 -21.45
CA ALA A 104 -8.51 -8.21 -21.48
C ALA A 104 -8.60 -8.86 -20.09
N ILE A 105 -8.27 -8.12 -19.04
CA ILE A 105 -8.37 -8.59 -17.65
C ILE A 105 -9.71 -8.26 -16.97
N GLY A 106 -10.55 -7.42 -17.59
CA GLY A 106 -11.80 -6.94 -17.01
C GLY A 106 -11.59 -5.94 -15.86
N PHE A 107 -10.51 -5.15 -15.91
CA PHE A 107 -10.21 -4.18 -14.85
C PHE A 107 -11.22 -3.03 -14.88
N ASN A 108 -11.76 -2.70 -13.72
CA ASN A 108 -12.71 -1.61 -13.54
C ASN A 108 -12.12 -0.55 -12.62
N LEU A 109 -11.86 0.65 -13.16
CA LEU A 109 -11.22 1.74 -12.43
C LEU A 109 -12.07 2.25 -11.24
N ALA A 110 -13.39 2.33 -11.41
CA ALA A 110 -14.28 2.77 -10.33
C ALA A 110 -14.25 1.78 -9.16
N HIS A 111 -14.26 0.47 -9.44
CA HIS A 111 -14.10 -0.55 -8.41
C HIS A 111 -12.70 -0.50 -7.78
N ALA A 112 -11.65 -0.30 -8.57
CA ALA A 112 -10.28 -0.16 -8.07
C ALA A 112 -10.17 0.96 -7.02
N PHE A 113 -10.86 2.10 -7.22
CA PHE A 113 -10.90 3.19 -6.25
C PHE A 113 -11.59 2.84 -4.93
N THR A 114 -12.58 1.95 -4.95
CA THR A 114 -13.24 1.50 -3.70
C THR A 114 -12.33 0.66 -2.80
N GLU A 115 -11.30 0.02 -3.36
CA GLU A 115 -10.26 -0.67 -2.59
C GLU A 115 -9.05 0.24 -2.32
N PHE A 116 -8.56 0.95 -3.34
CA PHE A 116 -7.37 1.81 -3.24
C PHE A 116 -7.55 2.95 -2.24
N GLY A 117 -8.73 3.58 -2.22
CA GLY A 117 -9.04 4.70 -1.32
C GLY A 117 -8.82 4.34 0.15
N PRO A 118 -9.56 3.36 0.69
CA PRO A 118 -9.38 2.91 2.07
C PRO A 118 -8.03 2.25 2.34
N CYS A 119 -7.50 1.44 1.40
CA CYS A 119 -6.30 0.64 1.63
C CYS A 119 -4.99 1.45 1.61
N ILE A 120 -4.91 2.48 0.75
CA ILE A 120 -3.66 3.19 0.44
C ILE A 120 -3.83 4.69 0.62
N GLN A 121 -4.80 5.30 -0.06
CA GLN A 121 -4.93 6.77 -0.11
C GLN A 121 -5.07 7.39 1.29
N GLN A 122 -5.72 6.71 2.25
CA GLN A 122 -5.92 7.24 3.61
C GLN A 122 -4.62 7.52 4.38
N TRP A 123 -3.56 6.75 4.15
CA TRP A 123 -2.29 6.88 4.87
C TRP A 123 -1.16 7.38 3.97
N CYS A 124 -1.18 7.00 2.69
CA CYS A 124 -0.27 7.44 1.63
C CYS A 124 -1.11 7.97 0.46
N PRO A 125 -1.64 9.20 0.54
CA PRO A 125 -2.36 9.83 -0.55
C PRO A 125 -1.40 10.15 -1.70
N ILE A 126 -1.64 9.45 -2.81
CA ILE A 126 -0.80 9.52 -4.01
C ILE A 126 -1.57 10.16 -5.16
N ILE A 127 -2.85 9.81 -5.30
CA ILE A 127 -3.70 10.32 -6.39
C ILE A 127 -4.27 11.69 -5.98
N VAL A 128 -4.14 12.67 -6.87
CA VAL A 128 -4.54 14.07 -6.63
C VAL A 128 -6.06 14.23 -6.56
N GLN A 129 -6.82 13.39 -7.27
CA GLN A 129 -8.28 13.35 -7.27
C GLN A 129 -8.84 12.72 -5.98
N ASP A 130 -8.38 13.19 -4.82
CA ASP A 130 -8.70 12.66 -3.50
C ASP A 130 -10.22 12.67 -3.21
N HIS A 131 -10.97 13.57 -3.85
CA HIS A 131 -12.43 13.59 -3.75
C HIS A 131 -13.10 12.32 -4.27
N LEU A 132 -12.55 11.66 -5.31
CA LEU A 132 -13.04 10.39 -5.83
C LEU A 132 -12.76 9.22 -4.90
N LEU A 133 -11.77 9.38 -4.03
CA LEU A 133 -11.27 8.38 -3.08
C LEU A 133 -11.75 8.66 -1.64
N SER A 134 -12.38 9.82 -1.41
CA SER A 134 -12.82 10.31 -0.11
C SER A 134 -14.09 9.64 0.42
N ASN A 135 -14.72 8.77 -0.38
CA ASN A 135 -15.91 8.02 0.02
C ASN A 135 -15.54 6.91 1.02
N CYS A 136 -15.25 7.31 2.26
CA CYS A 136 -15.17 6.44 3.42
C CYS A 136 -16.55 6.00 3.92
N ASP A 137 -17.64 6.59 3.41
CA ASP A 137 -18.99 6.10 3.66
C ASP A 137 -19.37 5.03 2.63
N TYR A 138 -19.67 3.85 3.16
CA TYR A 138 -20.22 2.62 2.58
C TYR A 138 -21.48 2.77 1.71
N LYS A 139 -21.87 4.00 1.34
CA LYS A 139 -23.00 4.33 0.49
C LYS A 139 -22.52 4.99 -0.80
N VAL A 140 -21.81 4.24 -1.62
CA VAL A 140 -21.60 4.63 -3.02
C VAL A 140 -22.89 4.28 -3.77
N THR A 141 -23.76 5.28 -3.96
CA THR A 141 -24.94 5.16 -4.83
C THR A 141 -24.71 5.72 -6.23
N GLU A 142 -23.57 6.39 -6.49
CA GLU A 142 -23.27 6.94 -7.81
C GLU A 142 -21.95 6.39 -8.37
N PRO A 143 -21.94 5.87 -9.61
CA PRO A 143 -20.72 5.40 -10.25
C PRO A 143 -19.79 6.57 -10.54
N VAL A 144 -18.57 6.52 -10.01
CA VAL A 144 -17.48 7.44 -10.41
C VAL A 144 -17.33 7.36 -11.93
N SER A 145 -17.51 8.47 -12.62
CA SER A 145 -17.36 8.49 -14.07
C SER A 145 -15.89 8.27 -14.43
N THR A 146 -15.62 7.44 -15.44
CA THR A 146 -14.24 7.18 -15.92
C THR A 146 -13.54 8.44 -16.44
N GLN A 147 -14.27 9.55 -16.65
CA GLN A 147 -13.71 10.82 -17.11
C GLN A 147 -13.02 11.64 -16.01
N GLU A 148 -13.18 11.25 -14.73
CA GLU A 148 -12.65 12.01 -13.59
C GLU A 148 -11.36 11.41 -12.98
N GLY A 149 -10.95 10.19 -13.39
CA GLY A 149 -9.75 9.51 -12.86
C GLY A 149 -8.40 10.08 -13.33
N PRO A 150 -7.26 9.48 -12.90
CA PRO A 150 -5.94 9.83 -13.42
C PRO A 150 -5.93 9.73 -14.94
N LYS A 151 -5.34 10.71 -15.62
CA LYS A 151 -5.22 10.71 -17.09
C LYS A 151 -4.03 9.90 -17.60
N ASP A 152 -3.11 9.53 -16.71
CA ASP A 152 -1.92 8.77 -17.03
C ASP A 152 -2.23 7.26 -17.08
N PRO A 153 -2.04 6.58 -18.21
CA PRO A 153 -2.32 5.15 -18.34
C PRO A 153 -1.38 4.28 -17.49
N ILE A 154 -0.18 4.75 -17.17
CA ILE A 154 0.78 4.02 -16.33
C ILE A 154 0.29 3.97 -14.88
N LEU A 155 -0.42 5.00 -14.42
CA LEU A 155 -1.08 4.97 -13.12
C LEU A 155 -2.20 3.93 -13.07
N TRP A 156 -2.89 3.65 -14.18
CA TRP A 156 -3.91 2.59 -14.22
C TRP A 156 -3.28 1.20 -14.10
N LEU A 157 -2.17 0.96 -14.78
CA LEU A 157 -1.39 -0.26 -14.61
C LEU A 157 -0.82 -0.40 -13.19
N SER A 158 -0.38 0.71 -12.59
CA SER A 158 0.09 0.76 -11.20
C SER A 158 -1.03 0.41 -10.20
N LEU A 159 -2.25 0.90 -10.45
CA LEU A 159 -3.43 0.55 -9.67
C LEU A 159 -3.77 -0.94 -9.80
N TRP A 160 -3.71 -1.49 -11.02
CA TRP A 160 -3.87 -2.92 -11.21
C TRP A 160 -2.83 -3.73 -10.43
N LEU A 161 -1.56 -3.33 -10.49
CA LEU A 161 -0.47 -3.98 -9.77
C LEU A 161 -0.73 -4.02 -8.25
N VAL A 162 -0.94 -2.85 -7.64
CA VAL A 162 -1.03 -2.75 -6.17
C VAL A 162 -2.30 -3.41 -5.63
N LEU A 163 -3.36 -3.50 -6.45
CA LEU A 163 -4.60 -4.15 -6.07
C LEU A 163 -4.61 -5.66 -6.36
N ARG A 164 -3.61 -6.20 -7.06
CA ARG A 164 -3.52 -7.65 -7.33
C ARG A 164 -3.35 -8.44 -6.04
N LYS A 165 -4.11 -9.53 -5.90
CA LYS A 165 -4.04 -10.48 -4.78
C LYS A 165 -3.17 -11.68 -5.18
N PRO A 166 -2.36 -12.24 -4.27
CA PRO A 166 -1.69 -13.52 -4.52
C PRO A 166 -2.72 -14.64 -4.74
N CYS A 167 -2.52 -15.48 -5.74
CA CYS A 167 -3.34 -16.68 -5.97
C CYS A 167 -3.14 -17.74 -4.90
N SER A 168 -1.94 -17.79 -4.35
CA SER A 168 -1.52 -18.80 -3.38
C SER A 168 -0.43 -18.23 -2.48
N PRO A 169 -0.25 -18.78 -1.27
CA PRO A 169 0.86 -18.40 -0.40
C PRO A 169 2.25 -18.58 -1.04
N ALA A 170 2.38 -19.52 -2.00
CA ALA A 170 3.63 -19.84 -2.67
C ALA A 170 3.95 -18.95 -3.88
N GLU A 171 3.01 -18.10 -4.33
CA GLU A 171 3.27 -17.18 -5.44
C GLU A 171 4.36 -16.18 -5.06
N GLN A 172 5.32 -15.92 -5.94
CA GLN A 172 6.32 -14.88 -5.70
C GLN A 172 5.86 -13.59 -6.39
N MET A 173 5.31 -12.66 -5.61
CA MET A 173 4.79 -11.40 -6.16
C MET A 173 5.89 -10.55 -6.79
N GLY A 174 7.12 -10.63 -6.25
CA GLY A 174 8.30 -9.95 -6.80
C GLY A 174 8.77 -10.44 -8.18
N THR A 175 8.22 -11.53 -8.71
CA THR A 175 8.53 -12.04 -10.07
C THR A 175 7.40 -11.83 -11.06
N SER A 176 6.41 -11.00 -10.71
CA SER A 176 5.32 -10.60 -11.61
C SER A 176 5.88 -9.86 -12.84
N GLU A 177 5.39 -10.21 -14.03
CA GLU A 177 5.77 -9.53 -15.28
C GLU A 177 5.28 -8.08 -15.26
N LEU A 178 4.06 -7.84 -14.77
CA LEU A 178 3.55 -6.48 -14.57
C LEU A 178 4.42 -5.65 -13.63
N TYR A 179 4.90 -6.24 -12.53
CA TYR A 179 5.79 -5.56 -11.58
C TYR A 179 7.13 -5.21 -12.23
N THR A 180 7.76 -6.18 -12.88
CA THR A 180 9.07 -6.01 -13.52
C THR A 180 9.00 -4.97 -14.64
N MET A 181 7.94 -5.02 -15.46
CA MET A 181 7.66 -4.04 -16.50
C MET A 181 7.50 -2.63 -15.90
N LEU A 182 6.68 -2.46 -14.86
CA LEU A 182 6.50 -1.15 -14.22
C LEU A 182 7.78 -0.61 -13.58
N LYS A 183 8.67 -1.48 -13.07
CA LYS A 183 10.00 -1.06 -12.59
C LYS A 183 10.88 -0.54 -13.73
N GLN A 184 10.86 -1.18 -14.90
CA GLN A 184 11.58 -0.71 -16.09
C GLN A 184 11.01 0.61 -16.59
N VAL A 185 9.67 0.72 -16.69
CA VAL A 185 8.98 1.96 -17.07
C VAL A 185 9.29 3.09 -16.10
N HIS A 186 9.27 2.85 -14.79
CA HIS A 186 9.61 3.87 -13.80
C HIS A 186 11.05 4.37 -13.99
N ALA A 187 12.02 3.47 -14.21
CA ALA A 187 13.40 3.88 -14.50
C ALA A 187 13.52 4.69 -15.80
N LEU A 188 12.78 4.31 -16.86
CA LEU A 188 12.73 5.07 -18.11
C LEU A 188 12.16 6.47 -17.91
N LEU A 189 11.03 6.59 -17.21
CA LEU A 189 10.40 7.87 -16.89
C LEU A 189 11.32 8.79 -16.07
N GLN A 190 12.15 8.21 -15.19
CA GLN A 190 13.16 8.97 -14.43
C GLN A 190 14.32 9.48 -15.29
N SER A 191 14.58 8.83 -16.43
CA SER A 191 15.59 9.26 -17.41
C SER A 191 15.05 10.26 -18.45
N ALA A 192 13.74 10.54 -18.43
CA ALA A 192 13.12 11.45 -19.38
C ALA A 192 13.64 12.91 -19.20
N PRO A 193 13.67 13.72 -20.27
CA PRO A 193 14.20 15.09 -20.22
C PRO A 193 13.40 16.01 -19.29
N LYS A 194 12.12 15.69 -19.04
CA LYS A 194 11.25 16.40 -18.12
C LYS A 194 10.67 15.40 -17.12
N LEU A 195 10.86 15.69 -15.83
CA LEU A 195 10.32 14.88 -14.75
C LEU A 195 8.89 15.35 -14.41
N GLU A 196 7.92 14.45 -14.55
CA GLU A 196 6.51 14.72 -14.27
C GLU A 196 6.10 14.24 -12.88
N LEU A 197 5.00 14.79 -12.35
CA LEU A 197 4.45 14.39 -11.06
C LEU A 197 4.08 12.89 -11.04
N SER A 198 3.63 12.36 -12.17
CA SER A 198 3.26 10.95 -12.31
C SER A 198 4.42 10.00 -12.03
N VAL A 199 5.67 10.41 -12.30
CA VAL A 199 6.85 9.60 -11.99
C VAL A 199 6.95 9.35 -10.48
N LEU A 200 6.74 10.39 -9.67
CA LEU A 200 6.67 10.25 -8.22
C LEU A 200 5.49 9.37 -7.79
N GLN A 201 4.32 9.55 -8.41
CA GLN A 201 3.12 8.78 -8.08
C GLN A 201 3.27 7.28 -8.39
N VAL A 202 3.81 6.94 -9.56
CA VAL A 202 4.13 5.56 -9.96
C VAL A 202 5.13 4.95 -8.98
N GLY A 203 6.22 5.66 -8.67
CA GLY A 203 7.22 5.21 -7.71
C GLY A 203 6.63 4.95 -6.32
N LEU A 204 5.75 5.83 -5.83
CA LEU A 204 5.09 5.62 -4.54
C LEU A 204 4.18 4.39 -4.54
N ILE A 205 3.40 4.15 -5.60
CA ILE A 205 2.54 2.96 -5.70
C ILE A 205 3.41 1.68 -5.76
N LEU A 206 4.51 1.72 -6.51
CA LEU A 206 5.48 0.61 -6.56
C LEU A 206 6.08 0.32 -5.18
N ALA A 207 6.53 1.34 -4.45
CA ALA A 207 7.10 1.16 -3.12
C ALA A 207 6.07 0.63 -2.10
N VAL A 208 4.79 1.04 -2.22
CA VAL A 208 3.69 0.47 -1.41
C VAL A 208 3.49 -1.02 -1.71
N TYR A 209 3.50 -1.40 -2.99
CA TYR A 209 3.42 -2.80 -3.43
C TYR A 209 4.60 -3.62 -2.88
N GLU A 210 5.82 -3.13 -3.07
CA GLU A 210 7.04 -3.79 -2.62
C GLU A 210 7.05 -3.99 -1.10
N MET A 211 6.67 -2.96 -0.34
CA MET A 211 6.52 -3.04 1.12
C MET A 211 5.45 -4.07 1.53
N GLY A 212 4.25 -4.02 0.92
CA GLY A 212 3.15 -4.95 1.25
C GLY A 212 3.47 -6.42 0.96
N HIS A 213 4.42 -6.68 0.06
CA HIS A 213 4.86 -8.04 -0.28
C HIS A 213 6.23 -8.41 0.31
N GLY A 214 6.80 -7.59 1.20
CA GLY A 214 8.07 -7.90 1.87
C GLY A 214 9.31 -7.82 0.97
N LEU A 215 9.24 -7.10 -0.16
CA LEU A 215 10.36 -6.87 -1.09
C LEU A 215 11.25 -5.73 -0.57
N ARG A 216 11.92 -5.97 0.56
CA ARG A 216 12.52 -4.91 1.40
C ARG A 216 13.59 -4.08 0.68
N GLN A 217 14.51 -4.75 -0.02
CA GLN A 217 15.58 -4.09 -0.76
C GLN A 217 15.02 -3.23 -1.89
N GLN A 218 14.05 -3.77 -2.63
CA GLN A 218 13.41 -3.08 -3.75
C GLN A 218 12.62 -1.87 -3.25
N ALA A 219 11.84 -2.03 -2.18
CA ALA A 219 11.09 -0.94 -1.55
C ALA A 219 12.02 0.20 -1.12
N PHE A 220 13.14 -0.11 -0.45
CA PHE A 220 14.11 0.89 -0.01
C PHE A 220 14.72 1.68 -1.18
N GLN A 221 15.10 0.98 -2.25
CA GLN A 221 15.61 1.62 -3.47
C GLN A 221 14.55 2.51 -4.12
N THR A 222 13.30 2.05 -4.23
CA THR A 222 12.21 2.83 -4.81
C THR A 222 11.91 4.07 -3.98
N VAL A 223 11.83 3.96 -2.65
CA VAL A 223 11.60 5.10 -1.76
C VAL A 223 12.73 6.12 -1.86
N GLY A 224 13.99 5.69 -1.90
CA GLY A 224 15.13 6.58 -2.13
C GLY A 224 15.03 7.33 -3.46
N SER A 225 14.59 6.63 -4.51
CA SER A 225 14.35 7.20 -5.84
C SER A 225 13.19 8.20 -5.86
N CYS A 226 12.10 7.91 -5.13
CA CYS A 226 10.98 8.83 -4.92
C CYS A 226 11.42 10.08 -4.15
N THR A 227 12.28 9.93 -3.14
CA THR A 227 12.86 11.07 -2.41
C THR A 227 13.63 12.00 -3.33
N ALA A 228 14.50 11.47 -4.19
CA ALA A 228 15.24 12.27 -5.17
C ALA A 228 14.30 12.95 -6.19
N THR A 229 13.30 12.20 -6.68
CA THR A 229 12.26 12.71 -7.60
C THR A 229 11.48 13.86 -6.97
N LEU A 230 11.06 13.72 -5.71
CA LEU A 230 10.36 14.75 -4.95
C LEU A 230 11.19 16.03 -4.81
N GLN A 231 12.48 15.91 -4.43
CA GLN A 231 13.38 17.07 -4.33
C GLN A 231 13.50 17.82 -5.65
N PHE A 232 13.61 17.10 -6.77
CA PHE A 232 13.68 17.71 -8.10
C PHE A 232 12.37 18.43 -8.48
N LEU A 233 11.22 17.81 -8.20
CA LEU A 233 9.92 18.44 -8.44
C LEU A 233 9.72 19.71 -7.60
N GLU A 234 10.21 19.74 -6.35
CA GLU A 234 10.18 20.93 -5.50
C GLU A 234 11.00 22.10 -6.06
N LEU A 235 12.18 21.81 -6.61
CA LEU A 235 13.02 22.82 -7.26
C LEU A 235 12.32 23.43 -8.48
N ASN A 236 11.61 22.60 -9.26
CA ASN A 236 10.84 23.07 -10.41
C ASN A 236 9.58 23.84 -10.02
N ALA A 237 8.94 23.47 -8.90
CA ALA A 237 7.75 24.13 -8.38
C ALA A 237 8.04 25.52 -7.80
N ALA A 238 9.27 25.80 -7.35
CA ALA A 238 9.69 27.12 -6.86
C ALA A 238 9.67 28.22 -7.94
N GLN A 239 9.40 27.88 -9.20
CA GLN A 239 9.19 28.83 -10.28
C GLN A 239 7.74 29.39 -10.20
N PRO A 240 7.53 30.71 -10.36
CA PRO A 240 6.29 31.43 -9.99
C PRO A 240 4.99 31.07 -10.75
N GLN A 241 4.99 30.02 -11.59
CA GLN A 241 3.88 29.65 -12.46
C GLN A 241 3.14 28.35 -12.08
N ASN A 242 3.53 27.64 -11.00
CA ASN A 242 3.05 26.27 -10.71
C ASN A 242 2.42 26.07 -9.31
N SER A 243 1.43 26.89 -8.94
CA SER A 243 0.75 26.81 -7.63
C SER A 243 0.02 25.48 -7.37
N GLU A 244 -0.51 24.82 -8.40
CA GLU A 244 -1.17 23.51 -8.28
C GLU A 244 -0.17 22.40 -7.92
N LEU A 245 1.00 22.40 -8.56
CA LEU A 245 2.07 21.44 -8.27
C LEU A 245 2.57 21.63 -6.83
N GLU A 246 2.79 22.87 -6.39
CA GLU A 246 3.20 23.19 -5.02
C GLU A 246 2.18 22.66 -3.98
N GLY A 247 0.89 22.84 -4.26
CA GLY A 247 -0.19 22.26 -3.46
C GLY A 247 -0.09 20.74 -3.34
N ASN A 248 0.06 20.05 -4.49
CA ASN A 248 0.18 18.59 -4.53
C ASN A 248 1.42 18.08 -3.79
N LEU A 249 2.56 18.74 -3.96
CA LEU A 249 3.81 18.35 -3.31
C LEU A 249 3.72 18.44 -1.78
N THR A 250 2.91 19.35 -1.24
CA THR A 250 2.79 19.54 0.22
C THR A 250 2.37 18.25 0.95
N TRP A 251 1.34 17.54 0.48
CA TRP A 251 0.94 16.27 1.12
C TRP A 251 1.75 15.07 0.61
N LEU A 252 2.30 15.13 -0.61
CA LEU A 252 3.15 14.05 -1.13
C LEU A 252 4.46 13.95 -0.33
N LYS A 253 5.04 15.07 0.15
CA LYS A 253 6.15 15.06 1.10
C LYS A 253 5.85 14.21 2.34
N ALA A 254 4.68 14.41 2.94
CA ALA A 254 4.24 13.62 4.09
C ALA A 254 4.02 12.15 3.72
N SER A 255 3.60 11.86 2.49
CA SER A 255 3.36 10.49 2.00
C SER A 255 4.68 9.73 1.78
N VAL A 256 5.70 10.38 1.21
CA VAL A 256 7.07 9.83 1.12
C VAL A 256 7.62 9.57 2.52
N ALA A 257 7.47 10.51 3.45
CA ALA A 257 7.93 10.31 4.83
C ALA A 257 7.20 9.16 5.53
N MET A 258 5.87 9.05 5.39
CA MET A 258 5.10 7.93 5.94
C MET A 258 5.60 6.58 5.41
N LEU A 259 5.79 6.46 4.10
CA LEU A 259 6.25 5.23 3.48
C LEU A 259 7.70 4.87 3.90
N ASP A 260 8.57 5.87 3.99
CA ASP A 260 9.95 5.72 4.45
C ASP A 260 10.05 5.20 5.90
N ARG A 261 9.14 5.59 6.80
CA ARG A 261 9.09 5.05 8.16
C ARG A 261 8.37 3.71 8.24
N GLN A 262 7.30 3.54 7.45
CA GLN A 262 6.52 2.31 7.45
C GLN A 262 7.34 1.11 6.99
N LEU A 263 8.26 1.30 6.05
CA LEU A 263 9.11 0.24 5.51
C LEU A 263 9.93 -0.48 6.61
N PRO A 264 10.89 0.15 7.30
CA PRO A 264 11.66 -0.51 8.35
C PRO A 264 10.80 -0.89 9.56
N LEU A 265 9.73 -0.13 9.84
CA LEU A 265 8.81 -0.47 10.92
C LEU A 265 8.06 -1.78 10.68
N SER A 266 7.79 -2.13 9.42
CA SER A 266 7.13 -3.39 9.05
C SER A 266 8.05 -4.61 9.07
N MET A 267 9.36 -4.44 9.27
CA MET A 267 10.32 -5.56 9.27
C MET A 267 10.36 -6.27 10.63
N THR A 268 10.54 -7.59 10.63
CA THR A 268 10.75 -8.37 11.87
C THR A 268 12.22 -8.57 12.24
N ALA A 269 13.12 -8.40 11.27
CA ALA A 269 14.57 -8.53 11.41
C ALA A 269 15.29 -7.21 11.02
N ASP A 270 16.63 -7.19 11.14
CA ASP A 270 17.56 -6.07 10.88
C ASP A 270 16.95 -4.93 10.08
N CYS A 271 16.53 -3.86 10.77
CA CYS A 271 15.85 -2.75 10.14
C CYS A 271 16.77 -2.04 9.14
N LEU A 272 16.23 -1.64 7.99
CA LEU A 272 16.94 -0.76 7.06
C LEU A 272 17.06 0.66 7.66
N PRO A 273 18.09 1.44 7.26
CA PRO A 273 18.15 2.85 7.62
C PRO A 273 17.01 3.63 6.96
N LEU A 274 16.75 4.84 7.43
CA LEU A 274 15.80 5.75 6.77
C LEU A 274 16.47 6.42 5.56
N THR A 275 15.75 6.53 4.44
CA THR A 275 16.19 7.37 3.31
C THR A 275 16.06 8.85 3.66
N LEU A 276 15.08 9.17 4.52
CA LEU A 276 14.80 10.52 5.02
C LEU A 276 15.14 10.61 6.51
N SER A 277 16.42 10.76 6.84
CA SER A 277 16.85 10.95 8.24
C SER A 277 16.20 12.19 8.88
N SER A 278 16.18 12.26 10.21
CA SER A 278 15.65 13.37 11.00
C SER A 278 16.34 14.72 10.71
N ARG A 279 17.52 14.68 10.10
CA ARG A 279 18.31 15.83 9.63
C ARG A 279 18.12 16.15 8.15
N HIS A 280 17.48 15.26 7.38
CA HIS A 280 17.24 15.47 5.96
C HIS A 280 16.37 16.71 5.71
N ALA A 281 16.64 17.44 4.63
CA ALA A 281 15.96 18.71 4.33
C ALA A 281 14.43 18.59 4.30
N ILE A 282 13.90 17.50 3.72
CA ILE A 282 12.45 17.23 3.69
C ILE A 282 11.91 17.02 5.10
N SER A 283 12.58 16.24 5.97
CA SER A 283 12.14 16.01 7.34
C SER A 283 12.18 17.30 8.17
N LEU A 284 13.18 18.15 7.96
CA LEU A 284 13.23 19.48 8.58
C LEU A 284 12.10 20.39 8.09
N ALA A 285 11.80 20.39 6.80
CA ALA A 285 10.70 21.15 6.22
C ALA A 285 9.35 20.70 6.78
N LEU A 286 9.10 19.39 6.82
CA LEU A 286 7.91 18.79 7.44
C LEU A 286 7.80 19.13 8.94
N ARG A 287 8.90 19.12 9.69
CA ARG A 287 8.88 19.53 11.10
C ARG A 287 8.46 20.99 11.26
N LYS A 288 8.83 21.88 10.34
CA LYS A 288 8.45 23.30 10.38
C LYS A 288 6.95 23.52 10.11
N THR A 289 6.28 22.61 9.40
CA THR A 289 4.83 22.71 9.18
C THR A 289 4.00 22.27 10.38
N LEU A 290 4.61 21.58 11.35
CA LEU A 290 3.98 21.20 12.61
C LEU A 290 3.93 22.41 13.56
N GLY A 291 2.77 23.06 13.63
CA GLY A 291 2.44 24.04 14.67
C GLY A 291 2.16 23.43 16.05
N SER A 292 1.77 24.27 17.02
CA SER A 292 1.53 23.87 18.41
C SER A 292 0.22 23.13 18.67
N GLY A 293 -0.72 23.13 17.72
CA GLY A 293 -2.05 22.55 17.89
C GLY A 293 -2.59 21.87 16.62
N LEU A 294 -3.50 20.91 16.82
CA LEU A 294 -4.16 20.18 15.73
C LEU A 294 -5.01 21.13 14.87
N PRO A 295 -4.88 21.10 13.53
CA PRO A 295 -5.77 21.85 12.65
C PRO A 295 -7.25 21.49 12.86
N PRO A 296 -8.20 22.41 12.60
CA PRO A 296 -9.62 22.14 12.76
C PRO A 296 -10.09 20.99 11.85
N MET A 297 -11.16 20.31 12.26
CA MET A 297 -11.79 19.28 11.43
C MET A 297 -12.32 19.92 10.14
N SER A 298 -11.99 19.33 9.00
CA SER A 298 -12.56 19.72 7.70
C SER A 298 -13.98 19.16 7.58
N THR A 299 -14.85 19.90 6.88
CA THR A 299 -16.23 19.48 6.59
C THR A 299 -16.30 18.26 5.67
N ARG A 300 -15.30 18.06 4.79
CA ARG A 300 -15.12 16.85 3.98
C ARG A 300 -13.99 16.00 4.55
N GLN A 301 -14.23 14.70 4.70
CA GLN A 301 -13.24 13.73 5.16
C GLN A 301 -12.31 13.32 4.02
N SER A 302 -11.34 14.16 3.68
CA SER A 302 -10.34 13.89 2.63
C SER A 302 -8.99 13.48 3.25
N ALA A 303 -8.27 12.55 2.61
CA ALA A 303 -6.96 12.08 3.04
C ALA A 303 -5.88 13.19 2.97
N THR A 304 -6.08 14.15 2.07
CA THR A 304 -5.22 15.33 1.88
C THR A 304 -5.65 16.54 2.71
N SER A 305 -6.70 16.42 3.55
CA SER A 305 -7.12 17.52 4.44
C SER A 305 -5.98 17.98 5.37
N PRO A 306 -5.87 19.29 5.68
CA PRO A 306 -4.78 19.83 6.51
C PRO A 306 -4.60 19.09 7.83
N ARG A 307 -5.71 18.69 8.47
CA ARG A 307 -5.68 17.93 9.71
C ARG A 307 -5.06 16.54 9.54
N LYS A 308 -5.44 15.78 8.50
CA LYS A 308 -4.86 14.44 8.25
C LYS A 308 -3.39 14.54 7.82
N VAL A 309 -3.02 15.54 7.01
CA VAL A 309 -1.61 15.78 6.64
C VAL A 309 -0.79 16.11 7.88
N PHE A 310 -1.28 16.97 8.77
CA PHE A 310 -0.61 17.30 10.03
C PHE A 310 -0.39 16.07 10.91
N ILE A 311 -1.44 15.27 11.11
CA ILE A 311 -1.41 14.06 11.94
C ILE A 311 -0.39 13.04 11.40
N ARG A 312 -0.42 12.77 10.09
CA ARG A 312 0.53 11.85 9.43
C ARG A 312 1.96 12.36 9.48
N THR A 313 2.15 13.67 9.27
CA THR A 313 3.46 14.30 9.39
C THR A 313 4.02 14.16 10.81
N GLY A 314 3.21 14.41 11.84
CA GLY A 314 3.59 14.23 13.23
C GLY A 314 4.02 12.80 13.54
N ALA A 315 3.23 11.81 13.13
CA ALA A 315 3.54 10.39 13.33
C ALA A 315 4.82 9.97 12.58
N ALA A 316 4.99 10.35 11.31
CA ALA A 316 6.18 10.03 10.54
C ALA A 316 7.46 10.64 11.16
N ILE A 317 7.38 11.88 11.67
CA ILE A 317 8.52 12.49 12.37
C ILE A 317 8.82 11.74 13.67
N ALA A 318 7.81 11.44 14.49
CA ALA A 318 8.00 10.70 15.75
C ALA A 318 8.59 9.30 15.52
N ALA A 319 7.99 8.52 14.61
CA ALA A 319 8.49 7.20 14.26
C ALA A 319 9.91 7.26 13.69
N GLY A 320 10.27 8.31 12.96
CA GLY A 320 11.63 8.51 12.44
C GLY A 320 12.68 8.56 13.56
N HIS A 321 12.44 9.29 14.65
CA HIS A 321 13.36 9.36 15.79
C HIS A 321 13.52 8.00 16.49
N ALA A 322 12.42 7.24 16.64
CA ALA A 322 12.48 5.88 17.18
C ALA A 322 13.28 4.94 16.28
N LEU A 323 13.04 4.97 14.97
CA LEU A 323 13.66 4.05 14.01
C LEU A 323 15.16 4.32 13.83
N GLU A 324 15.61 5.57 13.90
CA GLU A 324 17.05 5.90 13.90
C GLU A 324 17.77 5.34 15.13
N TYR A 325 17.14 5.43 16.30
CA TYR A 325 17.65 4.82 17.53
C TYR A 325 17.72 3.29 17.39
N VAL A 326 16.63 2.68 16.94
CA VAL A 326 16.50 1.23 16.76
C VAL A 326 17.56 0.72 15.78
N TYR A 327 17.69 1.37 14.62
CA TYR A 327 18.69 1.03 13.62
C TYR A 327 20.09 1.04 14.20
N SER A 328 20.47 2.11 14.89
CA SER A 328 21.81 2.26 15.48
C SER A 328 22.10 1.13 16.49
N ARG A 329 21.14 0.85 17.39
CA ARG A 329 21.30 -0.20 18.40
C ARG A 329 21.36 -1.61 17.81
N GLN A 330 20.55 -1.93 16.79
CA GLN A 330 20.60 -3.22 16.11
C GLN A 330 21.93 -3.49 15.40
N HIS A 331 22.59 -2.43 14.93
CA HIS A 331 23.88 -2.52 14.22
C HIS A 331 25.08 -2.30 15.15
N GLY A 332 24.87 -2.24 16.47
CA GLY A 332 25.95 -2.06 17.44
C GLY A 332 26.60 -0.68 17.44
N SER A 333 25.97 0.33 16.82
CA SER A 333 26.44 1.72 16.84
C SER A 333 25.72 2.56 17.89
N ASP A 334 26.34 3.67 18.28
CA ASP A 334 25.69 4.63 19.18
C ASP A 334 24.68 5.51 18.42
N PRO A 335 23.45 5.66 18.94
CA PRO A 335 22.47 6.57 18.38
C PRO A 335 22.90 8.04 18.44
N ASP A 336 22.63 8.76 17.37
CA ASP A 336 22.79 10.23 17.30
C ASP A 336 21.96 11.00 18.34
N GLN A 337 20.82 10.45 18.74
CA GLN A 337 19.91 11.00 19.74
C GLN A 337 19.68 9.98 20.84
N SER A 338 19.54 10.45 22.09
CA SER A 338 19.34 9.55 23.23
C SER A 338 17.99 8.83 23.16
N TYR A 339 17.90 7.70 23.87
CA TYR A 339 16.64 6.98 24.08
C TYR A 339 15.56 7.91 24.65
N ASP A 340 15.90 8.69 25.69
CA ASP A 340 14.96 9.64 26.32
C ASP A 340 14.43 10.69 25.33
N HIS A 341 15.26 11.14 24.38
CA HIS A 341 14.80 12.05 23.33
C HIS A 341 13.80 11.37 22.41
N ALA A 342 14.14 10.18 21.89
CA ALA A 342 13.25 9.43 21.00
C ALA A 342 11.92 9.09 21.68
N ASP A 343 11.97 8.59 22.92
CA ASP A 343 10.80 8.26 23.72
C ASP A 343 9.92 9.49 24.00
N ALA A 344 10.52 10.63 24.38
CA ALA A 344 9.77 11.85 24.62
C ALA A 344 9.05 12.38 23.36
N VAL A 345 9.67 12.28 22.18
CA VAL A 345 9.05 12.69 20.91
C VAL A 345 7.88 11.78 20.56
N VAL A 346 8.05 10.46 20.67
CA VAL A 346 7.00 9.48 20.41
C VAL A 346 5.83 9.64 21.40
N ASN A 347 6.11 9.74 22.71
CA ASN A 347 5.09 9.94 23.74
C ASN A 347 4.30 11.24 23.58
N ARG A 348 4.95 12.32 23.12
CA ARG A 348 4.25 13.57 22.78
C ARG A 348 3.29 13.37 21.61
N CYS A 349 3.69 12.61 20.60
CA CYS A 349 2.81 12.26 19.48
C CYS A 349 1.64 11.39 19.94
N ILE A 350 1.90 10.35 20.75
CA ILE A 350 0.87 9.52 21.39
C ILE A 350 -0.15 10.38 22.14
N SER A 351 0.33 11.27 23.01
CA SER A 351 -0.52 12.16 23.80
C SER A 351 -1.43 13.03 22.93
N MET A 352 -0.96 13.45 21.75
CA MET A 352 -1.75 14.22 20.78
C MET A 352 -2.84 13.38 20.11
N LEU A 353 -2.55 12.11 19.82
CA LEU A 353 -3.43 11.20 19.09
C LEU A 353 -4.57 10.63 19.96
N ILE A 354 -4.34 10.51 21.28
CA ILE A 354 -5.32 9.96 22.23
C ILE A 354 -6.44 10.97 22.60
N VAL A 355 -6.35 12.24 22.18
CA VAL A 355 -7.20 13.35 22.68
C VAL A 355 -8.73 13.19 22.44
N LYS A 356 -9.25 12.21 21.67
CA LYS A 356 -10.71 11.94 21.64
C LYS A 356 -11.08 10.44 21.53
N PRO A 357 -12.11 9.97 22.28
CA PRO A 357 -12.41 8.55 22.51
C PRO A 357 -13.33 7.90 21.46
N ASP A 358 -13.27 8.32 20.19
CA ASP A 358 -14.01 7.62 19.14
C ASP A 358 -13.10 6.53 18.55
N SER A 359 -13.18 5.33 19.13
CA SER A 359 -12.37 4.13 18.82
C SER A 359 -12.33 3.77 17.33
N LEU A 360 -13.33 4.19 16.56
CA LEU A 360 -13.44 3.95 15.11
C LEU A 360 -12.33 4.63 14.28
N PHE A 361 -11.76 5.75 14.73
CA PHE A 361 -10.79 6.51 13.92
C PHE A 361 -9.35 5.96 13.94
N LEU A 362 -9.05 5.01 14.83
CA LEU A 362 -7.66 4.58 15.07
C LEU A 362 -7.00 3.93 13.83
N LEU A 363 -7.78 3.22 13.01
CA LEU A 363 -7.30 2.52 11.80
C LEU A 363 -7.53 3.29 10.50
N HIS A 364 -8.11 4.50 10.54
CA HIS A 364 -8.49 5.24 9.33
C HIS A 364 -7.44 6.27 8.87
N CYS A 365 -6.40 6.55 9.65
CA CYS A 365 -5.33 7.48 9.25
C CYS A 365 -3.90 6.97 9.51
N ASP A 366 -3.77 5.77 10.09
CA ASP A 366 -2.52 5.02 10.38
C ASP A 366 -1.44 5.72 11.19
N ALA A 367 -1.65 6.96 11.60
CA ALA A 367 -0.75 7.70 12.47
C ALA A 367 -0.66 7.06 13.87
N ALA A 368 -1.79 6.67 14.47
CA ALA A 368 -1.80 5.99 15.77
C ALA A 368 -1.14 4.60 15.71
N PRO A 369 -1.53 3.70 14.78
CA PRO A 369 -0.84 2.43 14.58
C PRO A 369 0.67 2.54 14.42
N MET A 370 1.13 3.41 13.52
CA MET A 370 2.57 3.63 13.30
C MET A 370 3.25 4.11 14.57
N THR A 371 2.65 5.07 15.28
CA THR A 371 3.24 5.66 16.49
C THR A 371 3.36 4.63 17.61
N PHE A 372 2.29 3.87 17.90
CA PHE A 372 2.30 2.82 18.92
C PHE A 372 3.26 1.67 18.57
N CYS A 373 3.28 1.25 17.30
CA CYS A 373 4.24 0.26 16.83
C CYS A 373 5.69 0.77 16.97
N SER A 374 5.97 2.01 16.57
CA SER A 374 7.31 2.58 16.73
C SER A 374 7.74 2.69 18.20
N HIS A 375 6.79 2.94 19.09
CA HIS A 375 7.03 3.03 20.53
C HIS A 375 7.41 1.67 21.13
N ILE A 376 6.63 0.61 20.90
CA ILE A 376 6.96 -0.72 21.46
C ILE A 376 8.26 -1.28 20.87
N ILE A 377 8.57 -1.00 19.60
CA ILE A 377 9.83 -1.41 18.98
C ILE A 377 11.02 -0.65 19.58
N LEU A 378 10.88 0.66 19.83
CA LEU A 378 11.87 1.45 20.56
C LEU A 378 12.13 0.88 21.96
N GLN A 379 11.05 0.60 22.72
CA GLN A 379 11.16 0.05 24.07
C GLN A 379 11.81 -1.33 24.11
N SER A 380 11.36 -2.22 23.23
CA SER A 380 11.92 -3.58 23.10
C SER A 380 13.42 -3.53 22.80
N THR A 381 13.82 -2.70 21.84
CA THR A 381 15.23 -2.55 21.45
C THR A 381 16.07 -1.95 22.58
N HIS A 382 15.55 -0.94 23.27
CA HIS A 382 16.27 -0.31 24.39
C HIS A 382 16.47 -1.28 25.55
N ILE A 383 15.44 -2.05 25.93
CA ILE A 383 15.58 -3.07 26.99
C ILE A 383 16.59 -4.14 26.60
N GLN A 384 16.57 -4.62 25.36
CA GLN A 384 17.59 -5.56 24.87
C GLN A 384 19.00 -4.98 24.99
N HIS A 385 19.19 -3.71 24.62
CA HIS A 385 20.46 -3.02 24.79
C HIS A 385 20.91 -2.97 26.25
N LEU A 386 20.03 -2.58 27.19
CA LEU A 386 20.34 -2.54 28.61
C LEU A 386 20.68 -3.94 29.18
N ARG A 387 19.96 -4.99 28.74
CA ARG A 387 20.28 -6.39 29.11
C ARG A 387 21.68 -6.79 28.63
N ASN A 388 22.00 -6.49 27.37
CA ASN A 388 23.30 -6.81 26.79
C ASN A 388 24.44 -6.02 27.45
N ALA A 389 24.16 -4.83 27.95
CA ALA A 389 25.09 -4.03 28.76
C ALA A 389 25.23 -4.52 30.21
N GLY A 390 24.51 -5.58 30.62
CA GLY A 390 24.55 -6.11 31.98
C GLY A 390 23.77 -5.29 33.02
N LEU A 391 22.94 -4.35 32.59
CA LEU A 391 22.19 -3.43 33.47
C LEU A 391 20.87 -4.01 34.01
N CYS A 392 20.51 -5.24 33.60
CA CYS A 392 19.32 -5.95 34.08
C CYS A 392 19.45 -6.48 35.53
N GLY A 393 20.61 -6.27 36.16
CA GLY A 393 20.96 -6.83 37.48
C GLY A 393 21.56 -8.24 37.36
N GLN A 394 22.66 -8.47 38.07
CA GLN A 394 23.16 -9.83 38.33
C GLN A 394 22.57 -10.26 39.69
N LEU A 395 21.61 -11.20 39.69
CA LEU A 395 20.90 -11.71 40.88
C LEU A 395 19.87 -10.73 41.52
N PRO A 396 18.81 -11.26 42.17
CA PRO A 396 17.45 -10.71 42.07
C PRO A 396 17.09 -9.56 43.03
N ALA A 397 18.02 -8.69 43.44
CA ALA A 397 17.73 -7.73 44.52
C ALA A 397 17.49 -6.28 44.10
N ASP A 398 18.04 -5.77 42.99
CA ASP A 398 17.62 -4.45 42.48
C ASP A 398 18.09 -4.19 41.04
N PRO A 399 17.19 -4.15 40.04
CA PRO A 399 17.53 -3.66 38.70
C PRO A 399 17.99 -2.19 38.74
N SER A 400 18.81 -1.77 37.78
CA SER A 400 19.20 -0.36 37.70
C SER A 400 17.97 0.54 37.56
N PRO A 401 17.98 1.79 38.09
CA PRO A 401 16.85 2.71 37.92
C PRO A 401 16.47 2.94 36.46
N GLU A 402 17.47 2.93 35.56
CA GLU A 402 17.28 3.04 34.12
C GLU A 402 16.55 1.82 33.54
N TYR A 403 16.94 0.61 33.95
CA TYR A 403 16.27 -0.63 33.53
C TYR A 403 14.83 -0.69 34.04
N SER A 404 14.59 -0.30 35.29
CA SER A 404 13.24 -0.22 35.87
C SER A 404 12.35 0.79 35.12
N LYS A 405 12.89 1.96 34.79
CA LYS A 405 12.18 2.97 33.98
C LYS A 405 11.83 2.43 32.59
N ALA A 406 12.78 1.75 31.93
CA ALA A 406 12.56 1.14 30.62
C ALA A 406 11.48 0.03 30.67
N LEU A 407 11.47 -0.79 31.73
CA LEU A 407 10.44 -1.82 31.93
C LEU A 407 9.04 -1.23 32.08
N ILE A 408 8.89 -0.14 32.84
CA ILE A 408 7.60 0.57 32.98
C ILE A 408 7.15 1.13 31.62
N ALA A 409 8.06 1.73 30.85
CA ALA A 409 7.76 2.26 29.53
C ALA A 409 7.36 1.14 28.55
N LEU A 410 8.03 -0.01 28.59
CA LEU A 410 7.65 -1.19 27.81
C LEU A 410 6.26 -1.71 28.23
N ASP A 411 5.96 -1.83 29.52
CA ASP A 411 4.65 -2.29 30.00
C ASP A 411 3.50 -1.42 29.48
N PHE A 412 3.69 -0.09 29.54
CA PHE A 412 2.75 0.87 28.96
C PHE A 412 2.58 0.66 27.45
N SER A 413 3.69 0.53 26.72
CA SER A 413 3.71 0.32 25.26
C SER A 413 3.03 -0.98 24.86
N ARG A 414 3.23 -2.05 25.64
CA ARG A 414 2.60 -3.36 25.45
C ARG A 414 1.08 -3.26 25.57
N SER A 415 0.61 -2.59 26.61
CA SER A 415 -0.82 -2.39 26.86
C SER A 415 -1.48 -1.62 25.71
N MET A 416 -0.88 -0.50 25.29
CA MET A 416 -1.36 0.29 24.15
C MET A 416 -1.38 -0.51 22.84
N SER A 417 -0.30 -1.25 22.56
CA SER A 417 -0.16 -2.06 21.35
C SER A 417 -1.20 -3.18 21.28
N TRP A 418 -1.47 -3.85 22.40
CA TRP A 418 -2.47 -4.92 22.41
C TRP A 418 -3.91 -4.39 22.36
N GLU A 419 -4.17 -3.21 22.92
CA GLU A 419 -5.48 -2.55 22.76
C GLU A 419 -5.78 -2.25 21.29
N MET A 420 -4.76 -1.87 20.50
CA MET A 420 -4.93 -1.75 19.05
C MET A 420 -5.32 -3.06 18.37
N VAL A 421 -4.73 -4.18 18.80
CA VAL A 421 -5.08 -5.50 18.29
C VAL A 421 -6.55 -5.81 18.58
N ARG A 422 -7.04 -5.49 19.79
CA ARG A 422 -8.47 -5.64 20.13
C ARG A 422 -9.36 -4.81 19.22
N ILE A 423 -9.00 -3.55 18.96
CA ILE A 423 -9.75 -2.68 18.05
C ILE A 423 -9.75 -3.27 16.63
N ALA A 424 -8.61 -3.78 16.14
CA ALA A 424 -8.56 -4.45 14.84
C ALA A 424 -9.45 -5.70 14.80
N VAL A 425 -9.49 -6.50 15.86
CA VAL A 425 -10.41 -7.66 15.99
C VAL A 425 -11.87 -7.24 15.98
N GLN A 426 -12.19 -6.08 16.57
CA GLN A 426 -13.53 -5.53 16.53
C GLN A 426 -13.93 -5.05 15.13
N LEU A 427 -13.01 -4.47 14.35
CA LEU A 427 -13.31 -3.95 13.01
C LEU A 427 -13.27 -5.02 11.91
N ILE A 428 -12.38 -6.01 12.02
CA ILE A 428 -12.14 -7.00 10.97
C ILE A 428 -12.97 -8.25 11.24
N LYS A 429 -14.16 -8.29 10.63
CA LYS A 429 -15.11 -9.40 10.78
C LYS A 429 -14.96 -10.52 9.74
N SER A 430 -14.24 -10.27 8.64
CA SER A 430 -14.06 -11.23 7.56
C SER A 430 -12.76 -10.97 6.81
N GLU A 431 -12.28 -11.96 6.06
CA GLU A 431 -11.14 -11.81 5.15
C GLU A 431 -11.35 -10.68 4.13
N ALA A 432 -12.56 -10.57 3.58
CA ALA A 432 -12.92 -9.50 2.66
C ALA A 432 -12.79 -8.09 3.27
N SER A 433 -12.89 -7.97 4.61
CA SER A 433 -12.71 -6.69 5.29
C SER A 433 -11.26 -6.17 5.20
N ILE A 434 -10.27 -7.05 5.04
CA ILE A 434 -8.85 -6.68 4.93
C ILE A 434 -8.62 -5.70 3.77
N SER A 435 -9.30 -5.89 2.64
CA SER A 435 -9.12 -5.02 1.46
C SER A 435 -9.66 -3.60 1.67
N ARG A 436 -10.44 -3.37 2.74
CA ARG A 436 -10.95 -2.05 3.12
C ARG A 436 -10.23 -1.44 4.32
N MET A 437 -9.29 -2.18 4.91
CA MET A 437 -8.41 -1.65 5.95
C MET A 437 -7.16 -1.09 5.29
N THR A 438 -6.55 -0.13 5.96
CA THR A 438 -5.29 0.45 5.51
C THR A 438 -4.15 -0.57 5.60
N LEU A 439 -3.28 -0.60 4.60
CA LEU A 439 -2.10 -1.47 4.61
C LEU A 439 -1.14 -1.11 5.75
N ALA A 440 -0.77 0.17 5.89
CA ALA A 440 0.18 0.59 6.92
C ALA A 440 -0.36 0.40 8.34
N GLY A 441 -1.66 0.64 8.56
CA GLY A 441 -2.34 0.37 9.82
C GLY A 441 -2.27 -1.11 10.19
N LEU A 442 -2.64 -2.00 9.26
CA LEU A 442 -2.55 -3.44 9.50
C LEU A 442 -1.10 -3.90 9.73
N CYS A 443 -0.13 -3.46 8.92
CA CYS A 443 1.28 -3.77 9.15
C CYS A 443 1.71 -3.39 10.57
N SER A 444 1.37 -2.18 11.00
CA SER A 444 1.75 -1.67 12.32
C SER A 444 1.06 -2.42 13.47
N VAL A 445 -0.24 -2.72 13.35
CA VAL A 445 -0.96 -3.50 14.38
C VAL A 445 -0.41 -4.92 14.47
N MET A 446 -0.20 -5.59 13.33
CA MET A 446 0.33 -6.95 13.32
C MET A 446 1.74 -6.98 13.89
N ARG A 447 2.62 -6.06 13.48
CA ARG A 447 3.99 -5.98 14.00
C ARG A 447 4.04 -5.64 15.50
N ALA A 448 3.19 -4.73 15.97
CA ALA A 448 3.10 -4.37 17.39
C ALA A 448 2.59 -5.56 18.23
N GLY A 449 1.59 -6.31 17.73
CA GLY A 449 1.12 -7.54 18.35
C GLY A 449 2.23 -8.60 18.49
N LEU A 450 3.06 -8.77 17.46
CA LEU A 450 4.25 -9.63 17.55
C LEU A 450 5.22 -9.14 18.63
N ALA A 451 5.51 -7.83 18.68
CA ALA A 451 6.41 -7.27 19.68
C ALA A 451 5.90 -7.47 21.13
N VAL A 452 4.57 -7.45 21.35
CA VAL A 452 3.97 -7.81 22.65
C VAL A 452 4.24 -9.28 22.98
N LEU A 453 4.17 -10.19 22.01
CA LEU A 453 4.46 -11.60 22.25
C LEU A 453 5.96 -11.84 22.50
N GLU A 454 6.83 -11.21 21.73
CA GLU A 454 8.30 -11.31 21.86
C GLU A 454 8.82 -10.82 23.22
N THR A 455 8.13 -9.86 23.83
CA THR A 455 8.55 -9.24 25.08
C THR A 455 7.82 -9.80 26.31
N ARG A 456 7.05 -10.90 26.18
CA ARG A 456 6.24 -11.47 27.26
C ARG A 456 7.04 -11.79 28.53
N GLN A 457 8.24 -12.36 28.38
CA GLN A 457 9.07 -12.79 29.52
C GLN A 457 9.75 -11.63 30.25
N LEU A 458 9.64 -10.40 29.73
CA LEU A 458 10.35 -9.23 30.28
C LEU A 458 9.52 -8.49 31.34
N VAL A 459 8.20 -8.65 31.35
CA VAL A 459 7.30 -7.86 32.20
C VAL A 459 6.30 -8.78 32.89
N ASP A 460 6.31 -8.77 34.23
CA ASP A 460 5.39 -9.52 35.09
C ASP A 460 4.03 -8.81 35.21
N ARG A 461 3.17 -9.01 34.21
CA ARG A 461 1.71 -8.84 34.37
C ARG A 461 1.00 -10.04 33.81
N GLU A 462 0.15 -10.63 34.65
CA GLU A 462 -0.40 -11.96 34.43
C GLU A 462 -1.06 -12.12 33.06
N TYR A 463 -1.84 -11.16 32.51
CA TYR A 463 -2.40 -11.33 31.16
C TYR A 463 -2.70 -10.00 30.44
N VAL A 464 -1.71 -9.39 29.75
CA VAL A 464 -2.00 -8.36 28.71
C VAL A 464 -2.93 -8.93 27.64
N ILE A 465 -2.80 -10.23 27.39
CA ILE A 465 -3.55 -11.01 26.39
C ILE A 465 -4.57 -11.88 27.13
N GLN A 466 -5.86 -11.63 26.90
CA GLN A 466 -6.95 -12.41 27.49
C GLN A 466 -7.16 -13.71 26.71
N GLN A 467 -7.88 -14.65 27.33
CA GLN A 467 -8.20 -15.95 26.72
C GLN A 467 -8.92 -15.77 25.36
N GLY A 468 -8.46 -16.47 24.33
CA GLY A 468 -9.03 -16.39 22.96
C GLY A 468 -8.61 -15.18 22.12
N GLU A 469 -7.93 -14.18 22.71
CA GLU A 469 -7.44 -13.01 21.96
C GLU A 469 -6.30 -13.40 21.00
N LEU A 470 -5.42 -14.31 21.41
CA LEU A 470 -4.33 -14.80 20.57
C LEU A 470 -4.84 -15.52 19.31
N GLU A 471 -5.88 -16.35 19.45
CA GLU A 471 -6.51 -17.04 18.31
C GLU A 471 -7.15 -16.04 17.34
N SER A 472 -7.80 -15.00 17.88
CA SER A 472 -8.37 -13.92 17.08
C SER A 472 -7.31 -13.14 16.33
N TYR A 473 -6.17 -12.86 16.98
CA TYR A 473 -5.00 -12.23 16.36
C TYR A 473 -4.42 -13.10 15.23
N ILE A 474 -4.18 -14.39 15.49
CA ILE A 474 -3.70 -15.36 14.47
C ILE A 474 -4.64 -15.40 13.26
N ARG A 475 -5.95 -15.43 13.50
CA ARG A 475 -6.95 -15.47 12.41
C ARG A 475 -6.87 -14.24 11.50
N ILE A 476 -6.78 -13.04 12.09
CA ILE A 476 -6.67 -11.81 11.30
C ILE A 476 -5.32 -11.76 10.58
N LEU A 477 -4.25 -12.22 11.23
CA LEU A 477 -2.94 -12.28 10.61
C LEU A 477 -2.93 -13.21 9.40
N LYS A 478 -3.64 -14.35 9.44
CA LYS A 478 -3.83 -15.23 8.27
C LYS A 478 -4.60 -14.56 7.14
N TRP A 479 -5.67 -13.82 7.45
CA TRP A 479 -6.39 -13.04 6.44
C TRP A 479 -5.55 -11.91 5.86
N PHE A 480 -4.72 -11.27 6.67
CA PHE A 480 -3.76 -10.27 6.22
C PHE A 480 -2.72 -10.89 5.29
N ALA A 481 -2.14 -12.03 5.65
CA ALA A 481 -1.17 -12.78 4.85
C ALA A 481 -1.72 -13.26 3.50
N ALA A 482 -3.01 -13.60 3.44
CA ALA A 482 -3.69 -13.94 2.20
C ALA A 482 -3.75 -12.77 1.20
N ARG A 483 -3.76 -11.52 1.69
CA ARG A 483 -3.75 -10.30 0.87
C ARG A 483 -2.34 -9.77 0.61
N TRP A 484 -1.51 -9.73 1.65
CA TRP A 484 -0.22 -9.05 1.70
C TRP A 484 0.84 -10.01 2.22
N GLN A 485 1.84 -10.33 1.39
CA GLN A 485 2.78 -11.43 1.67
C GLN A 485 3.74 -11.14 2.82
N ILE A 486 3.92 -9.87 3.20
CA ILE A 486 4.62 -9.53 4.45
C ILE A 486 3.95 -10.17 5.68
N GLY A 487 2.66 -10.47 5.62
CA GLY A 487 1.98 -11.24 6.66
C GLY A 487 2.51 -12.67 6.84
N ASN A 488 3.12 -13.27 5.82
CA ASN A 488 3.74 -14.59 5.95
C ASN A 488 5.00 -14.54 6.84
N GLU A 489 5.80 -13.47 6.74
CA GLU A 489 6.93 -13.25 7.65
C GLU A 489 6.47 -13.13 9.10
N TYR A 490 5.35 -12.43 9.32
CA TYR A 490 4.78 -12.32 10.66
C TYR A 490 4.26 -13.66 11.20
N LEU A 491 3.65 -14.48 10.34
CA LEU A 491 3.20 -15.83 10.72
C LEU A 491 4.37 -16.73 11.08
N GLU A 492 5.43 -16.75 10.27
CA GLU A 492 6.66 -17.51 10.54
C GLU A 492 7.28 -17.07 11.87
N ARG A 493 7.35 -15.76 12.12
CA ARG A 493 7.85 -15.23 13.39
C ARG A 493 6.98 -15.66 14.58
N LEU A 494 5.66 -15.63 14.40
CA LEU A 494 4.70 -16.05 15.42
C LEU A 494 4.80 -17.54 15.76
N GLU A 495 4.96 -18.40 14.76
CA GLU A 495 5.16 -19.84 14.92
C GLU A 495 6.43 -20.13 15.73
N ASN A 496 7.52 -19.42 15.46
CA ASN A 496 8.74 -19.53 16.27
C ASN A 496 8.50 -19.12 17.73
N ILE A 497 7.77 -18.03 17.97
CA ILE A 497 7.46 -17.59 19.35
C ILE A 497 6.61 -18.64 20.08
N ILE A 498 5.55 -19.15 19.44
CA ILE A 498 4.63 -20.12 20.05
C ILE A 498 5.30 -21.48 20.23
N GLY A 499 6.16 -21.93 19.29
CA GLY A 499 6.91 -23.18 19.43
C GLY A 499 7.91 -23.17 20.59
N HIS A 500 8.27 -21.98 21.10
CA HIS A 500 9.11 -21.79 22.29
C HIS A 500 8.31 -21.52 23.58
N LEU A 501 6.98 -21.45 23.51
CA LEU A 501 6.06 -21.35 24.66
C LEU A 501 5.56 -22.74 25.06
#